data_AF-A0A1D6JNG2-F1
#
_entry.id   AF-A0A1D6JNG2-F1
#
_cell.length_a   1.000
_cell.length_b   1.000
_cell.length_c   1.000
_cell.angle_alpha   90.00
_cell.angle_beta   90.00
_cell.angle_gamma   90.00
#
_symmetry.space_group_name_H-M   'P 1'
#
loop_
_entity.id
_entity.type
_entity.pdbx_description
1 polymer ?
#
loop_
_entity_poly.entity_id
_entity_poly.type
_entity_poly.pdbx_seq_one_letter_code
_entity_poly.pdbx_strand_id
1 'polypeptide(L)'
;MGTIRADHDDFSIRFASAMDQMIRLKSSDGVYNDWSRDIKGNMYDIVVEGFQLLSRWTGRIWEQCAWKFSRPISDSQQNSMTCFDYEKVVRYNYTAEERRALLELIGYIKSIGLMMQHCDTLVSEALWETIHMEVQDFVQDKLDTMLRTTFRKKKDLSRILSDMRTLSADWMASTSKADPEQHSLHQETEEMRQNTFYPRPVAPTAAQIHCLQFLICELVSGGNLRKVGGLFGNSGSGIPVEDLKQLETFFYKLSFFLHILDYTATIGTLTDLGFLWFREFYLESSRVIQFPIECSLPWMLVGHVIESEDAGLLESILIPFDLYNDSAQHALTSLKQRFLYDEIEAELSC
;
A
#
# COMPACT_ATOMS: atom_id res chain seq x y z
N MET A 1 5.35 14.99 -15.15
CA MET A 1 6.72 14.86 -14.63
C MET A 1 7.05 15.89 -13.54
N GLY A 2 6.90 17.20 -13.76
CA GLY A 2 7.23 18.21 -12.74
C GLY A 2 6.59 17.98 -11.36
N THR A 3 5.29 17.66 -11.30
CA THR A 3 4.60 17.33 -10.05
C THR A 3 5.12 16.04 -9.39
N ILE A 4 5.40 15.01 -10.18
CA ILE A 4 5.90 13.72 -9.66
C ILE A 4 7.27 13.91 -9.00
N ARG A 5 8.15 14.67 -9.63
CA ARG A 5 9.47 15.00 -9.09
C ARG A 5 9.35 15.77 -7.77
N ALA A 6 8.47 16.76 -7.72
CA ALA A 6 8.21 17.51 -6.48
C ALA A 6 7.66 16.62 -5.36
N ASP A 7 6.69 15.74 -5.68
CA ASP A 7 6.14 14.77 -4.74
C ASP A 7 7.22 13.82 -4.21
N HIS A 8 8.11 13.33 -5.09
CA HIS A 8 9.25 12.47 -4.74
C HIS A 8 10.21 13.17 -3.77
N ASP A 9 10.63 14.39 -4.10
CA ASP A 9 11.63 15.11 -3.31
C ASP A 9 11.06 15.49 -1.93
N ASP A 10 9.82 15.98 -1.89
CA ASP A 10 9.12 16.30 -0.65
C ASP A 10 8.95 15.07 0.24
N PHE A 11 8.46 13.95 -0.31
CA PHE A 11 8.31 12.71 0.43
C PHE A 11 9.66 12.22 0.96
N SER A 12 10.70 12.21 0.13
CA SER A 12 12.05 11.73 0.51
C SER A 12 12.61 12.50 1.70
N ILE A 13 12.44 13.83 1.70
CA ILE A 13 12.89 14.71 2.79
C ILE A 13 12.10 14.44 4.07
N ARG A 14 10.76 14.37 3.98
CA ARG A 14 9.91 14.12 5.15
C ARG A 14 10.13 12.73 5.73
N PHE A 15 10.28 11.72 4.88
CA PHE A 15 10.58 10.35 5.30
C PHE A 15 11.91 10.29 6.04
N ALA A 16 12.98 10.88 5.49
CA ALA A 16 14.29 10.92 6.14
C ALA A 16 14.23 11.64 7.51
N SER A 17 13.51 12.76 7.59
CA SER A 17 13.31 13.51 8.84
C SER A 17 12.56 12.67 9.89
N ALA A 18 11.49 11.99 9.50
CA ALA A 18 10.73 11.12 10.40
C ALA A 18 11.54 9.91 10.87
N MET A 19 12.39 9.36 9.99
CA MET A 19 13.32 8.28 10.35
C MET A 19 14.37 8.73 11.38
N ASP A 20 14.94 9.93 11.24
CA ASP A 20 15.87 10.49 12.24
C ASP A 20 15.17 10.63 13.62
N GLN A 21 13.92 11.10 13.63
CA GLN A 21 13.12 11.19 14.86
C GLN A 21 12.87 9.80 15.49
N MET A 22 12.54 8.79 14.66
CA MET A 22 12.36 7.41 15.11
C MET A 22 13.64 6.82 15.73
N ILE A 23 14.80 7.08 15.12
CA ILE A 23 16.11 6.62 15.64
C ILE A 23 16.42 7.29 16.98
N ARG A 24 16.19 8.60 17.10
CA ARG A 24 16.36 9.34 18.36
C ARG A 24 15.43 8.82 19.45
N LEU A 25 14.18 8.52 19.10
CA LEU A 25 13.21 7.96 20.03
C LEU A 25 13.68 6.62 20.60
N LYS A 26 14.24 5.71 19.78
CA LYS A 26 14.81 4.43 20.26
C LYS A 26 16.00 4.61 21.20
N SER A 27 16.75 5.72 21.06
CA SER A 27 17.88 6.03 21.95
C SER A 27 17.47 6.70 23.27
N SER A 28 16.24 7.20 23.37
CA SER A 28 15.71 7.81 24.59
C SER A 28 15.06 6.75 25.47
N ASP A 29 15.45 6.70 26.74
CA ASP A 29 15.05 5.68 27.70
C ASP A 29 13.54 5.73 28.00
N GLY A 30 12.74 4.97 27.25
CA GLY A 30 11.49 4.32 27.64
C GLY A 30 10.30 5.13 28.20
N VAL A 31 10.38 6.45 28.38
CA VAL A 31 9.23 7.22 28.91
C VAL A 31 8.20 7.43 27.80
N TYR A 32 7.10 6.68 27.88
CA TYR A 32 5.90 6.92 27.09
C TYR A 32 5.34 8.30 27.47
N ASN A 33 5.55 9.28 26.58
CA ASN A 33 5.05 10.63 26.71
C ASN A 33 4.34 11.02 25.40
N ASP A 34 3.52 12.07 25.41
CA ASP A 34 2.77 12.52 24.23
C ASP A 34 3.67 12.67 22.98
N TRP A 35 4.89 13.15 23.19
CA TRP A 35 5.93 13.26 22.15
C TRP A 35 6.25 11.92 21.44
N SER A 36 6.34 10.81 22.19
CA SER A 36 6.59 9.49 21.59
C SER A 36 5.40 9.04 20.75
N ARG A 37 4.17 9.33 21.17
CA ARG A 37 2.96 8.98 20.41
C ARG A 37 2.91 9.76 19.11
N ASP A 38 3.21 11.05 19.16
CA ASP A 38 3.17 11.93 17.99
C ASP A 38 4.21 11.51 16.93
N ILE A 39 5.42 11.11 17.34
CA ILE A 39 6.45 10.59 16.42
C ILE A 39 5.98 9.29 15.74
N LYS A 40 5.46 8.34 16.52
CA LYS A 40 4.98 7.05 15.99
C LYS A 40 3.77 7.23 15.05
N GLY A 41 2.86 8.13 15.40
CA GLY A 41 1.73 8.51 14.55
C GLY A 41 2.17 9.16 13.24
N ASN A 42 3.11 10.12 13.30
CA ASN A 42 3.67 10.74 12.11
C ASN A 42 4.37 9.73 11.19
N MET A 43 5.11 8.76 11.76
CA MET A 43 5.71 7.69 10.97
C MET A 43 4.65 6.81 10.30
N TYR A 44 3.57 6.47 11.01
CA TYR A 44 2.44 5.75 10.43
C TYR A 44 1.83 6.49 9.24
N ASP A 45 1.57 7.79 9.37
CA ASP A 45 1.00 8.61 8.30
C ASP A 45 1.94 8.68 7.08
N ILE A 46 3.24 8.82 7.31
CA ILE A 46 4.26 8.83 6.25
C ILE A 46 4.32 7.47 5.52
N VAL A 47 4.22 6.35 6.24
CA VAL A 47 4.17 5.01 5.61
C VAL A 47 2.93 4.85 4.75
N VAL A 48 1.76 5.26 5.25
CA VAL A 48 0.50 5.25 4.50
C VAL A 48 0.63 6.06 3.22
N GLU A 49 1.18 7.28 3.32
CA GLU A 49 1.43 8.14 2.17
C GLU A 49 2.39 7.50 1.17
N GLY A 50 3.47 6.88 1.64
CA GLY A 50 4.45 6.19 0.79
C GLY A 50 3.80 5.07 -0.03
N PHE A 51 2.95 4.25 0.59
CA PHE A 51 2.18 3.23 -0.13
C PHE A 51 1.25 3.83 -1.18
N GLN A 52 0.54 4.91 -0.84
CA GLN A 52 -0.34 5.60 -1.78
C GLN A 52 0.43 6.23 -2.94
N LEU A 53 1.63 6.76 -2.68
CA LEU A 53 2.50 7.37 -3.67
C LEU A 53 3.01 6.33 -4.67
N LEU A 54 3.58 5.24 -4.17
CA LEU A 54 4.02 4.10 -4.97
C LEU A 54 2.87 3.51 -5.78
N SER A 55 1.72 3.24 -5.14
CA SER A 55 0.53 2.71 -5.82
C SER A 55 0.06 3.60 -6.96
N ARG A 56 0.00 4.92 -6.72
CA ARG A 56 -0.40 5.90 -7.74
C ARG A 56 0.59 5.92 -8.91
N TRP A 57 1.89 5.91 -8.65
CA TRP A 57 2.90 5.97 -9.71
C TRP A 57 2.98 4.69 -10.53
N THR A 58 2.98 3.52 -9.88
CA THR A 58 2.92 2.22 -10.54
C THR A 58 1.64 2.07 -11.35
N GLY A 59 0.51 2.55 -10.82
CA GLY A 59 -0.76 2.65 -11.54
C GLY A 59 -0.67 3.49 -12.83
N ARG A 60 0.07 4.62 -12.81
CA ARG A 60 0.28 5.44 -14.02
C ARG A 60 1.07 4.71 -15.11
N ILE A 61 2.07 3.91 -14.74
CA ILE A 61 2.82 3.10 -15.72
C ILE A 61 1.88 2.05 -16.33
N TRP A 62 1.10 1.36 -15.51
CA TRP A 62 0.08 0.41 -15.96
C TRP A 62 -0.91 1.04 -16.94
N GLU A 63 -1.47 2.20 -16.59
CA GLU A 63 -2.41 2.95 -17.42
C GLU A 63 -1.79 3.35 -18.76
N GLN A 64 -0.53 3.83 -18.76
CA GLN A 64 0.19 4.18 -19.98
C GLN A 64 0.38 2.97 -20.88
N CYS A 65 0.85 1.84 -20.33
CA CYS A 65 1.05 0.60 -21.09
C CYS A 65 -0.27 0.11 -21.68
N ALA A 66 -1.34 0.03 -20.88
CA ALA A 66 -2.66 -0.39 -21.35
C ALA A 66 -3.18 0.51 -22.48
N TRP A 67 -3.00 1.83 -22.34
CA TRP A 67 -3.38 2.79 -23.37
C TRP A 67 -2.59 2.58 -24.67
N LYS A 68 -1.26 2.41 -24.58
CA LYS A 68 -0.37 2.19 -25.74
C LYS A 68 -0.69 0.87 -26.45
N PHE A 69 -0.92 -0.21 -25.71
CA PHE A 69 -1.35 -1.50 -26.27
C PHE A 69 -2.70 -1.42 -26.98
N SER A 70 -3.62 -0.58 -26.50
CA SER A 70 -4.92 -0.37 -27.15
C SER A 70 -4.87 0.51 -28.42
N ARG A 71 -3.73 1.18 -28.68
CA ARG A 71 -3.57 2.17 -29.76
C ARG A 71 -2.24 1.98 -30.50
N PRO A 72 -2.13 0.96 -31.36
CA PRO A 72 -0.99 0.81 -32.25
C PRO A 72 -0.81 2.03 -33.17
N ILE A 73 0.43 2.38 -33.48
CA ILE A 73 0.73 3.40 -34.50
C ILE A 73 0.23 2.93 -35.88
N SER A 74 -0.39 3.85 -36.62
CA SER A 74 -0.90 3.61 -37.97
C SER A 74 0.22 3.37 -38.99
N ASP A 75 -0.02 2.44 -39.92
CA ASP A 75 0.89 2.09 -41.02
C ASP A 75 1.27 3.28 -41.92
N SER A 76 0.47 4.35 -41.93
CA SER A 76 0.74 5.57 -42.70
C SER A 76 1.99 6.34 -42.26
N GLN A 77 2.51 6.09 -41.05
CA GLN A 77 3.73 6.74 -40.54
C GLN A 77 5.00 5.89 -40.73
N GLN A 78 4.89 4.66 -41.26
CA GLN A 78 6.04 3.79 -41.50
C GLN A 78 6.24 3.50 -42.99
N ASN A 79 7.45 3.78 -43.47
CA ASN A 79 7.90 3.40 -44.80
C ASN A 79 7.93 1.87 -44.92
N SER A 80 6.93 1.27 -45.59
CA SER A 80 6.94 -0.03 -46.30
C SER A 80 7.83 -1.18 -45.77
N MET A 81 8.09 -1.27 -44.47
CA MET A 81 8.73 -2.42 -43.82
C MET A 81 7.65 -3.28 -43.18
N THR A 82 7.76 -4.58 -43.39
CA THR A 82 6.99 -5.58 -42.64
C THR A 82 7.42 -5.51 -41.18
N CYS A 83 6.54 -5.03 -40.32
CA CYS A 83 6.76 -4.76 -38.90
C CYS A 83 5.73 -5.58 -38.09
N PHE A 84 6.15 -6.17 -36.98
CA PHE A 84 5.23 -6.96 -36.14
C PHE A 84 4.22 -6.04 -35.45
N ASP A 85 2.99 -6.50 -35.22
CA ASP A 85 1.99 -5.70 -34.52
C ASP A 85 2.44 -5.29 -33.10
N TYR A 86 3.28 -6.10 -32.46
CA TYR A 86 3.90 -5.77 -31.18
C TYR A 86 4.84 -4.55 -31.25
N GLU A 87 5.61 -4.41 -32.33
CA GLU A 87 6.49 -3.25 -32.52
C GLU A 87 5.70 -1.95 -32.64
N LYS A 88 4.49 -2.00 -33.21
CA LYS A 88 3.61 -0.83 -33.37
C LYS A 88 3.03 -0.32 -32.06
N VAL A 89 2.94 -1.16 -31.04
CA VAL A 89 2.42 -0.81 -29.71
C VAL A 89 3.52 -0.56 -28.68
N VAL A 90 4.73 -1.06 -28.93
CA VAL A 90 5.90 -0.88 -28.06
C VAL A 90 6.99 -0.08 -28.77
N ARG A 91 7.83 -0.71 -29.59
CA ARG A 91 9.06 -0.11 -30.16
C ARG A 91 8.86 1.29 -30.73
N TYR A 92 7.82 1.45 -31.53
CA TYR A 92 7.54 2.70 -32.23
C TYR A 92 6.59 3.63 -31.48
N ASN A 93 5.89 3.12 -30.47
CA ASN A 93 4.82 3.86 -29.78
C ASN A 93 5.31 4.72 -28.61
N TYR A 94 6.62 4.79 -28.36
CA TYR A 94 7.19 5.62 -27.30
C TYR A 94 8.16 6.64 -27.89
N THR A 95 7.87 7.94 -27.72
CA THR A 95 8.80 9.02 -28.09
C THR A 95 10.00 9.06 -27.14
N ALA A 96 11.06 9.78 -27.52
CA ALA A 96 12.23 9.96 -26.65
C ALA A 96 11.85 10.60 -25.31
N GLU A 97 10.95 11.59 -25.32
CA GLU A 97 10.45 12.26 -24.11
C GLU A 97 9.63 11.31 -23.24
N GLU A 98 8.82 10.44 -23.84
CA GLU A 98 8.05 9.43 -23.12
C GLU A 98 8.96 8.37 -22.48
N ARG A 99 10.02 7.94 -23.19
CA ARG A 99 11.02 7.00 -22.65
C ARG A 99 11.78 7.62 -21.47
N ARG A 100 12.20 8.89 -21.60
CA ARG A 100 12.81 9.65 -20.49
C ARG A 100 11.87 9.75 -19.29
N ALA A 101 10.62 10.12 -19.52
CA ALA A 101 9.63 10.26 -18.46
C ALA A 101 9.32 8.92 -17.75
N LEU A 102 9.23 7.83 -18.52
CA LEU A 102 9.04 6.49 -17.97
C LEU A 102 10.25 6.07 -17.12
N LEU A 103 11.47 6.29 -17.62
CA LEU A 103 12.70 6.00 -16.89
C LEU A 103 12.78 6.77 -15.56
N GLU A 104 12.52 8.08 -15.58
CA GLU A 104 12.48 8.91 -14.36
C GLU A 104 11.44 8.39 -13.37
N LEU A 105 10.24 8.02 -13.84
CA LEU A 105 9.17 7.50 -12.98
C LEU A 105 9.52 6.16 -12.35
N ILE A 106 10.12 5.24 -13.12
CA ILE A 106 10.63 3.97 -12.60
C ILE A 106 11.68 4.26 -11.52
N GLY A 107 12.62 5.18 -11.78
CA GLY A 107 13.63 5.59 -10.81
C GLY A 107 13.03 6.10 -9.50
N TYR A 108 12.00 6.94 -9.56
CA TYR A 108 11.31 7.43 -8.37
C TYR A 108 10.59 6.32 -7.59
N ILE A 109 9.92 5.39 -8.28
CA ILE A 109 9.28 4.22 -7.64
C ILE A 109 10.32 3.37 -6.92
N LYS A 110 11.43 3.04 -7.60
CA LYS A 110 12.50 2.22 -7.06
C LYS A 110 13.23 2.89 -5.89
N SER A 111 13.48 4.20 -5.99
CA SER A 111 14.10 5.00 -4.93
C SER A 111 13.26 5.00 -3.65
N ILE A 112 11.97 5.36 -3.74
CA ILE A 112 11.07 5.39 -2.59
C ILE A 112 10.86 3.99 -2.01
N GLY A 113 10.64 2.99 -2.89
CA GLY A 113 10.50 1.60 -2.49
C GLY A 113 11.69 1.11 -1.69
N LEU A 114 12.91 1.39 -2.17
CA LEU A 114 14.15 1.03 -1.51
C LEU A 114 14.30 1.74 -0.15
N MET A 115 14.04 3.06 -0.08
CA MET A 115 14.10 3.81 1.17
C MET A 115 13.17 3.23 2.24
N MET A 116 11.93 2.92 1.85
CA MET A 116 10.93 2.35 2.73
C MET A 116 11.30 0.93 3.17
N GLN A 117 11.81 0.09 2.27
CA GLN A 117 12.20 -1.29 2.56
C GLN A 117 13.37 -1.37 3.57
N HIS A 118 14.35 -0.46 3.50
CA HIS A 118 15.48 -0.44 4.44
C HIS A 118 15.08 -0.13 5.89
N CYS A 119 13.91 0.46 6.10
CA CYS A 119 13.46 0.92 7.42
C CYS A 119 12.49 -0.03 8.13
N ASP A 120 12.09 -1.13 7.48
CA ASP A 120 11.05 -2.08 7.91
C ASP A 120 11.16 -2.45 9.42
N THR A 121 12.31 -2.99 9.82
CA THR A 121 12.54 -3.40 11.21
C THR A 121 12.50 -2.24 12.20
N LEU A 122 12.85 -1.02 11.78
CA LEU A 122 12.87 0.16 12.65
C LEU A 122 11.47 0.72 12.90
N VAL A 123 10.59 0.64 11.90
CA VAL A 123 9.24 1.23 11.96
C VAL A 123 8.18 0.26 12.48
N SER A 124 8.41 -1.05 12.37
CA SER A 124 7.45 -2.11 12.76
C SER A 124 6.74 -1.90 14.11
N GLU A 125 7.49 -1.72 15.19
CA GLU A 125 6.92 -1.51 16.54
C GLU A 125 6.04 -0.27 16.63
N ALA A 126 6.44 0.83 15.97
CA ALA A 126 5.67 2.07 15.94
C ALA A 126 4.36 1.90 15.16
N LEU A 127 4.41 1.20 14.02
CA LEU A 127 3.24 0.90 13.22
C LEU A 127 2.27 0.01 13.99
N TRP A 128 2.76 -1.05 14.63
CA TRP A 128 1.93 -1.96 15.43
C TRP A 128 1.29 -1.26 16.62
N GLU A 129 2.02 -0.38 17.30
CA GLU A 129 1.49 0.39 18.42
C GLU A 129 0.39 1.38 17.99
N THR A 130 0.58 2.07 16.85
CA THR A 130 -0.44 2.96 16.28
C THR A 130 -1.68 2.15 15.86
N ILE A 131 -1.52 1.03 15.16
CA ILE A 131 -2.64 0.16 14.77
C ILE A 131 -3.38 -0.36 16.01
N HIS A 132 -2.64 -0.83 17.02
CA HIS A 132 -3.22 -1.29 18.28
C HIS A 132 -4.04 -0.19 18.93
N MET A 133 -3.49 1.02 19.03
CA MET A 133 -4.18 2.17 19.61
C MET A 133 -5.52 2.44 18.91
N GLU A 134 -5.55 2.44 17.58
CA GLU A 134 -6.75 2.70 16.81
C GLU A 134 -7.80 1.59 16.91
N VAL A 135 -7.36 0.32 16.98
CA VAL A 135 -8.27 -0.80 17.22
C VAL A 135 -8.87 -0.69 18.62
N GLN A 136 -8.07 -0.38 19.64
CA GLN A 136 -8.55 -0.25 21.02
C GLN A 136 -9.48 0.96 21.19
N ASP A 137 -9.18 2.11 20.58
CA ASP A 137 -10.07 3.28 20.54
C ASP A 137 -11.44 2.90 19.97
N PHE A 138 -11.44 2.17 18.85
CA PHE A 138 -12.68 1.75 18.24
C PHE A 138 -13.49 0.77 19.11
N VAL A 139 -12.87 -0.32 19.58
CA VAL A 139 -13.60 -1.37 20.29
C VAL A 139 -13.94 -0.98 21.73
N GLN A 140 -13.08 -0.23 22.42
CA GLN A 140 -13.30 0.10 23.83
C GLN A 140 -14.11 1.38 24.04
N ASP A 141 -14.02 2.37 23.13
CA ASP A 141 -14.67 3.67 23.30
C ASP A 141 -15.83 3.87 22.31
N LYS A 142 -15.55 3.85 21.00
CA LYS A 142 -16.58 4.11 19.97
C LYS A 142 -17.74 3.10 20.03
N LEU A 143 -17.43 1.80 20.12
CA LEU A 143 -18.47 0.78 20.26
C LEU A 143 -19.21 0.88 21.60
N ASP A 144 -18.58 1.33 22.69
CA ASP A 144 -19.26 1.57 23.98
C ASP A 144 -20.30 2.68 23.87
N THR A 145 -19.91 3.78 23.23
CA THR A 145 -20.80 4.90 22.96
C THR A 145 -22.00 4.43 22.13
N MET A 146 -21.77 3.74 21.02
CA MET A 146 -22.84 3.21 20.16
C MET A 146 -23.77 2.22 20.90
N LEU A 147 -23.22 1.37 21.78
CA LEU A 147 -24.01 0.45 22.62
C LEU A 147 -24.94 1.21 23.57
N ARG A 148 -24.46 2.28 24.21
CA ARG A 148 -25.24 3.08 25.16
C ARG A 148 -26.28 3.97 24.48
N THR A 149 -26.04 4.36 23.24
CA THR A 149 -26.90 5.28 22.48
C THR A 149 -27.76 4.53 21.44
N THR A 150 -27.22 4.29 20.26
CA THR A 150 -27.90 3.80 19.05
C THR A 150 -28.45 2.39 19.18
N PHE A 151 -27.73 1.52 19.89
CA PHE A 151 -28.06 0.10 19.97
C PHE A 151 -28.72 -0.30 21.29
N ARG A 152 -28.85 0.59 22.28
CA ARG A 152 -29.38 0.29 23.64
C ARG A 152 -30.69 -0.52 23.67
N LYS A 153 -31.58 -0.31 22.70
CA LYS A 153 -32.88 -1.02 22.60
C LYS A 153 -32.92 -2.13 21.55
N LYS A 154 -31.83 -2.35 20.80
CA LYS A 154 -31.71 -3.33 19.71
C LYS A 154 -30.87 -4.52 20.18
N LYS A 155 -31.50 -5.47 20.88
CA LYS A 155 -30.79 -6.59 21.54
C LYS A 155 -29.91 -7.41 20.59
N ASP A 156 -30.44 -7.76 19.41
CA ASP A 156 -29.70 -8.62 18.45
C ASP A 156 -28.48 -7.90 17.88
N LEU A 157 -28.59 -6.62 17.54
CA LEU A 157 -27.46 -5.82 17.04
C LEU A 157 -26.46 -5.47 18.14
N SER A 158 -26.94 -5.24 19.37
CA SER A 158 -26.07 -5.02 20.53
C SER A 158 -25.17 -6.22 20.79
N ARG A 159 -25.66 -7.45 20.53
CA ARG A 159 -24.86 -8.66 20.63
C ARG A 159 -23.66 -8.61 19.67
N ILE A 160 -23.86 -8.20 18.41
CA ILE A 160 -22.78 -8.09 17.42
C ILE A 160 -21.68 -7.11 17.89
N LEU A 161 -22.06 -5.94 18.41
CA LEU A 161 -21.09 -4.99 18.99
C LEU A 161 -20.35 -5.58 20.21
N SER A 162 -21.06 -6.34 21.06
CA SER A 162 -20.45 -7.01 22.21
C SER A 162 -19.47 -8.10 21.78
N ASP A 163 -19.77 -8.82 20.69
CA ASP A 163 -18.90 -9.84 20.12
C ASP A 163 -17.62 -9.20 19.55
N MET A 164 -17.72 -8.06 18.84
CA MET A 164 -16.55 -7.30 18.36
C MET A 164 -15.62 -6.91 19.52
N ARG A 165 -16.20 -6.46 20.64
CA ARG A 165 -15.45 -6.09 21.85
C ARG A 165 -14.79 -7.30 22.49
N THR A 166 -15.51 -8.40 22.63
CA THR A 166 -14.99 -9.64 23.23
C THR A 166 -13.83 -10.21 22.42
N LEU A 167 -13.89 -10.07 21.09
CA LEU A 167 -12.88 -10.57 20.17
C LEU A 167 -11.55 -9.79 20.22
N SER A 168 -11.60 -8.46 20.34
CA SER A 168 -10.45 -7.60 20.03
C SER A 168 -10.08 -6.58 21.12
N ALA A 169 -10.90 -6.41 22.17
CA ALA A 169 -10.56 -5.49 23.25
C ALA A 169 -9.48 -6.09 24.18
N ASP A 170 -8.35 -5.41 24.30
CA ASP A 170 -7.34 -5.70 25.32
C ASP A 170 -7.66 -4.94 26.61
N TRP A 171 -8.46 -5.56 27.48
CA TRP A 171 -8.80 -5.00 28.78
C TRP A 171 -7.60 -4.90 29.73
N MET A 172 -6.51 -5.63 29.47
CA MET A 172 -5.30 -5.58 30.29
C MET A 172 -4.36 -4.44 29.86
N ALA A 173 -4.58 -3.83 28.69
CA ALA A 173 -3.88 -2.60 28.28
C ALA A 173 -4.21 -1.40 29.19
N SER A 174 -5.36 -1.40 29.88
CA SER A 174 -5.73 -0.35 30.83
C SER A 174 -5.08 -0.52 32.21
N THR A 175 -4.57 -1.71 32.54
CA THR A 175 -4.00 -2.03 33.87
C THR A 175 -2.47 -2.14 33.86
N SER A 176 -1.82 -2.20 32.70
CA SER A 176 -0.40 -2.54 32.59
C SER A 176 0.61 -1.47 33.05
N LYS A 177 0.16 -0.25 33.40
CA LYS A 177 1.05 0.83 33.87
C LYS A 177 0.52 1.62 35.08
N ALA A 178 -0.55 1.15 35.73
CA ALA A 178 -1.00 1.79 36.97
C ALA A 178 -0.01 1.44 38.08
N ASP A 179 0.94 2.34 38.36
CA ASP A 179 1.69 2.30 39.62
C ASP A 179 0.67 2.40 40.76
N PRO A 180 0.65 1.45 41.72
CA PRO A 180 -0.39 1.37 42.73
C PRO A 180 -0.47 2.59 43.66
N GLU A 181 0.50 3.52 43.61
CA GLU A 181 0.54 4.72 44.45
C GLU A 181 -0.36 5.88 43.95
N GLN A 182 -0.76 5.90 42.67
CA GLN A 182 -1.67 6.94 42.15
C GLN A 182 -3.15 6.65 42.40
N HIS A 183 -3.50 5.42 42.77
CA HIS A 183 -4.89 5.05 43.08
C HIS A 183 -5.41 5.62 44.42
N SER A 184 -4.54 6.20 45.25
CA SER A 184 -4.92 6.72 46.57
C SER A 184 -5.54 8.13 46.56
N LEU A 185 -5.50 8.89 45.46
CA LEU A 185 -5.83 10.32 45.50
C LEU A 185 -6.97 10.80 44.58
N HIS A 186 -7.49 9.97 43.68
CA HIS A 186 -8.63 10.38 42.82
C HIS A 186 -9.79 9.38 42.91
N GLN A 187 -10.57 9.50 44.00
CA GLN A 187 -12.00 9.21 43.97
C GLN A 187 -12.69 10.30 43.12
N GLU A 188 -12.55 10.21 41.80
CA GLU A 188 -13.32 11.00 40.85
C GLU A 188 -14.34 10.11 40.13
N THR A 189 -15.56 10.60 40.12
CA THR A 189 -16.83 10.05 39.66
C THR A 189 -16.72 9.26 38.35
N GLU A 190 -17.29 8.05 38.32
CA GLU A 190 -17.24 7.07 37.22
C GLU A 190 -17.84 7.52 35.86
N GLU A 191 -18.39 8.73 35.75
CA GLU A 191 -19.18 9.14 34.58
C GLU A 191 -18.39 9.82 33.44
N MET A 192 -17.08 10.05 33.59
CA MET A 192 -16.29 10.78 32.58
C MET A 192 -14.86 10.27 32.37
N ARG A 193 -14.56 9.02 32.76
CA ARG A 193 -13.28 8.41 32.41
C ARG A 193 -13.32 8.04 30.92
N GLN A 194 -12.71 8.87 30.06
CA GLN A 194 -12.15 8.35 28.82
C GLN A 194 -11.30 7.13 29.22
N ASN A 195 -11.62 5.96 28.68
CA ASN A 195 -10.87 4.74 28.97
C ASN A 195 -9.41 4.98 28.59
N THR A 196 -8.57 5.27 29.59
CA THR A 196 -7.16 5.50 29.38
C THR A 196 -6.52 4.11 29.25
N PHE A 197 -6.29 3.68 28.01
CA PHE A 197 -5.55 2.46 27.71
C PHE A 197 -4.15 2.81 27.20
N TYR A 198 -3.19 1.94 27.51
CA TYR A 198 -1.81 2.10 27.06
C TYR A 198 -1.58 1.26 25.79
N PRO A 199 -1.26 1.88 24.65
CA PRO A 199 -0.93 1.17 23.43
C PRO A 199 0.22 0.18 23.66
N ARG A 200 0.10 -1.01 23.07
CA ARG A 200 1.16 -2.03 23.05
C ARG A 200 1.68 -2.17 21.63
N PRO A 201 2.98 -2.47 21.43
CA PRO A 201 3.55 -2.76 20.12
C PRO A 201 3.15 -4.16 19.65
N VAL A 202 1.84 -4.43 19.56
CA VAL A 202 1.27 -5.72 19.20
C VAL A 202 0.16 -5.51 18.19
N ALA A 203 0.41 -5.97 16.96
CA ALA A 203 -0.59 -5.91 15.91
C ALA A 203 -1.76 -6.87 16.16
N PRO A 204 -2.99 -6.52 15.72
CA PRO A 204 -4.06 -7.49 15.61
C PRO A 204 -3.71 -8.57 14.58
N THR A 205 -4.13 -9.81 14.83
CA THR A 205 -3.97 -10.88 13.84
C THR A 205 -4.86 -10.64 12.62
N ALA A 206 -4.48 -11.16 11.45
CA ALA A 206 -5.33 -11.13 10.25
C ALA A 206 -6.72 -11.73 10.51
N ALA A 207 -6.81 -12.77 11.34
CA ALA A 207 -8.08 -13.35 11.77
C ALA A 207 -8.95 -12.36 12.56
N GLN A 208 -8.36 -11.62 13.52
CA GLN A 208 -9.10 -10.57 14.26
C GLN A 208 -9.58 -9.46 13.32
N ILE A 209 -8.74 -9.01 12.39
CA ILE A 209 -9.11 -8.00 11.39
C ILE A 209 -10.30 -8.49 10.56
N HIS A 210 -10.22 -9.68 9.95
CA HIS A 210 -11.29 -10.20 9.11
C HIS A 210 -12.58 -10.49 9.88
N CYS A 211 -12.49 -10.99 11.11
CA CYS A 211 -13.65 -11.19 11.97
C CYS A 211 -14.33 -9.85 12.33
N LEU A 212 -13.56 -8.80 12.65
CA LEU A 212 -14.12 -7.46 12.86
C LEU A 212 -14.82 -6.93 11.60
N GLN A 213 -14.20 -7.07 10.42
CA GLN A 213 -14.81 -6.68 9.16
C GLN A 213 -16.12 -7.43 8.90
N PHE A 214 -16.13 -8.75 9.13
CA PHE A 214 -17.32 -9.56 8.99
C PHE A 214 -18.45 -9.10 9.92
N LEU A 215 -18.15 -8.85 11.20
CA LEU A 215 -19.14 -8.40 12.17
C LEU A 215 -19.66 -6.99 11.82
N ILE A 216 -18.83 -6.08 11.30
CA ILE A 216 -19.29 -4.78 10.80
C ILE A 216 -20.21 -4.95 9.59
N CYS A 217 -19.84 -5.81 8.63
CA CYS A 217 -20.70 -6.16 7.50
C CYS A 217 -22.05 -6.72 7.96
N GLU A 218 -22.04 -7.63 8.94
CA GLU A 218 -23.25 -8.24 9.50
C GLU A 218 -24.12 -7.18 10.17
N LEU A 219 -23.52 -6.30 10.97
CA LEU A 219 -24.19 -5.21 11.68
C LEU A 219 -24.91 -4.26 10.70
N VAL A 220 -24.23 -3.86 9.61
CA VAL A 220 -24.77 -2.88 8.67
C VAL A 220 -25.74 -3.51 7.67
N SER A 221 -25.45 -4.72 7.19
CA SER A 221 -26.25 -5.40 6.17
C SER A 221 -27.43 -6.17 6.75
N GLY A 222 -27.36 -6.57 8.03
CA GLY A 222 -28.27 -7.55 8.63
C GLY A 222 -28.13 -8.94 8.01
N GLY A 223 -26.89 -9.32 7.62
CA GLY A 223 -26.60 -10.59 6.94
C GLY A 223 -26.97 -10.66 5.46
N ASN A 224 -27.50 -9.58 4.87
CA ASN A 224 -27.91 -9.57 3.45
C ASN A 224 -26.95 -8.72 2.59
N LEU A 225 -25.89 -9.35 2.07
CA LEU A 225 -24.83 -8.71 1.26
C LEU A 225 -25.29 -8.24 -0.12
N ARG A 226 -26.53 -8.55 -0.55
CA ARG A 226 -27.05 -8.26 -1.89
C ARG A 226 -27.92 -6.99 -1.99
N LYS A 227 -27.85 -6.08 -1.01
CA LYS A 227 -28.66 -4.85 -1.04
C LYS A 227 -28.19 -3.91 -2.16
N VAL A 228 -29.16 -3.43 -2.96
CA VAL A 228 -28.95 -2.40 -3.98
C VAL A 228 -28.56 -1.11 -3.25
N GLY A 229 -27.38 -0.55 -3.53
CA GLY A 229 -26.87 0.67 -2.89
C GLY A 229 -25.54 0.52 -2.14
N GLY A 230 -24.91 -0.65 -2.14
CA GLY A 230 -23.61 -0.89 -1.49
C GLY A 230 -23.71 -1.23 0.00
N LEU A 231 -22.59 -1.66 0.58
CA LEU A 231 -22.53 -2.17 1.97
C LEU A 231 -22.98 -1.13 3.00
N PHE A 232 -22.62 0.14 2.80
CA PHE A 232 -22.96 1.27 3.68
C PHE A 232 -24.05 2.19 3.07
N GLY A 233 -24.86 1.65 2.15
CA GLY A 233 -25.95 2.38 1.50
C GLY A 233 -27.07 2.79 2.48
N ASN A 234 -27.42 4.08 2.47
CA ASN A 234 -28.15 4.80 3.52
C ASN A 234 -29.65 4.45 3.74
N SER A 235 -30.15 3.29 3.31
CA SER A 235 -31.62 3.12 3.11
C SER A 235 -32.29 1.92 3.80
N GLY A 236 -31.67 1.25 4.77
CA GLY A 236 -32.40 0.17 5.47
C GLY A 236 -31.79 -0.44 6.74
N SER A 237 -30.67 0.07 7.27
CA SER A 237 -30.04 -0.46 8.49
C SER A 237 -30.64 0.12 9.79
N GLY A 238 -31.29 1.29 9.72
CA GLY A 238 -31.78 2.01 10.89
C GLY A 238 -30.66 2.48 11.83
N ILE A 239 -29.42 2.55 11.35
CA ILE A 239 -28.25 3.10 12.05
C ILE A 239 -28.14 4.59 11.66
N PRO A 240 -27.89 5.51 12.61
CA PRO A 240 -27.64 6.91 12.32
C PRO A 240 -26.47 7.09 11.35
N VAL A 241 -26.53 8.12 10.50
CA VAL A 241 -25.52 8.38 9.47
C VAL A 241 -24.12 8.56 10.06
N GLU A 242 -24.01 9.19 11.24
CA GLU A 242 -22.72 9.41 11.90
C GLU A 242 -22.07 8.10 12.34
N ASP A 243 -22.81 7.23 13.03
CA ASP A 243 -22.31 5.92 13.44
C ASP A 243 -21.99 5.04 12.23
N LEU A 244 -22.81 5.12 11.18
CA LEU A 244 -22.58 4.39 9.93
C LEU A 244 -21.27 4.83 9.27
N LYS A 245 -20.97 6.13 9.26
CA LYS A 245 -19.71 6.67 8.74
C LYS A 245 -18.51 6.23 9.58
N GLN A 246 -18.65 6.17 10.90
CA GLN A 246 -17.59 5.66 11.77
C GLN A 246 -17.31 4.17 11.51
N LEU A 247 -18.36 3.35 11.37
CA LEU A 247 -18.27 1.94 11.01
C LEU A 247 -17.61 1.74 9.63
N GLU A 248 -18.02 2.53 8.64
CA GLU A 248 -17.46 2.51 7.29
C GLU A 248 -15.98 2.88 7.28
N THR A 249 -15.63 3.98 7.96
CA THR A 249 -14.25 4.46 8.03
C THR A 249 -13.34 3.39 8.66
N PHE A 250 -13.76 2.80 9.78
CA PHE A 250 -12.98 1.76 10.43
C PHE A 250 -12.93 0.47 9.61
N PHE A 251 -14.01 0.10 8.91
CA PHE A 251 -14.05 -1.06 8.03
C PHE A 251 -12.98 -1.00 6.92
N TYR A 252 -12.83 0.15 6.25
CA TYR A 252 -11.78 0.32 5.25
C TYR A 252 -10.39 0.41 5.88
N LYS A 253 -10.29 0.99 7.08
CA LYS A 253 -9.03 1.05 7.83
C LYS A 253 -8.50 -0.33 8.19
N LEU A 254 -9.39 -1.24 8.62
CA LEU A 254 -9.08 -2.65 8.86
C LEU A 254 -8.48 -3.34 7.62
N SER A 255 -9.02 -3.10 6.43
CA SER A 255 -8.42 -3.60 5.18
C SER A 255 -7.02 -3.04 4.98
N PHE A 256 -6.84 -1.73 5.20
CA PHE A 256 -5.55 -1.09 4.98
C PHE A 256 -4.48 -1.55 5.97
N PHE A 257 -4.86 -1.86 7.22
CA PHE A 257 -3.92 -2.41 8.20
C PHE A 257 -3.22 -3.67 7.68
N LEU A 258 -3.90 -4.55 6.94
CA LEU A 258 -3.26 -5.75 6.38
C LEU A 258 -2.07 -5.40 5.48
N HIS A 259 -2.16 -4.33 4.68
CA HIS A 259 -1.05 -3.85 3.87
C HIS A 259 0.13 -3.35 4.71
N ILE A 260 -0.15 -2.70 5.85
CA ILE A 260 0.88 -2.23 6.77
C ILE A 260 1.51 -3.39 7.54
N LEU A 261 0.71 -4.38 7.94
CA LEU A 261 1.20 -5.58 8.63
C LEU A 261 2.07 -6.44 7.72
N ASP A 262 1.73 -6.53 6.44
CA ASP A 262 2.52 -7.18 5.39
C ASP A 262 3.46 -6.16 4.69
N TYR A 263 4.08 -5.26 5.45
CA TYR A 263 4.86 -4.11 4.97
C TYR A 263 5.81 -4.44 3.80
N THR A 264 6.70 -5.41 3.99
CA THR A 264 7.70 -5.80 2.99
C THR A 264 7.05 -6.32 1.71
N ALA A 265 6.00 -7.14 1.84
CA ALA A 265 5.29 -7.73 0.71
C ALA A 265 4.47 -6.66 -0.05
N THR A 266 3.86 -5.73 0.67
CA THR A 266 3.16 -4.58 0.09
C THR A 266 4.12 -3.72 -0.72
N ILE A 267 5.28 -3.33 -0.17
CA ILE A 267 6.29 -2.57 -0.92
C ILE A 267 6.72 -3.33 -2.17
N GLY A 268 7.10 -4.60 -2.02
CA GLY A 268 7.51 -5.43 -3.16
C GLY A 268 6.48 -5.46 -4.28
N THR A 269 5.19 -5.58 -3.92
CA THR A 269 4.08 -5.54 -4.88
C THR A 269 3.92 -4.16 -5.53
N LEU A 270 4.04 -3.09 -4.75
CA LEU A 270 3.88 -1.72 -5.24
C LEU A 270 5.06 -1.27 -6.13
N THR A 271 6.22 -1.91 -6.00
CA THR A 271 7.43 -1.61 -6.79
C THR A 271 7.71 -2.61 -7.91
N ASP A 272 6.89 -3.66 -8.05
CA ASP A 272 7.01 -4.66 -9.13
C ASP A 272 6.57 -4.06 -10.46
N LEU A 273 7.54 -3.85 -11.35
CA LEU A 273 7.35 -3.35 -12.71
C LEU A 273 7.73 -4.42 -13.75
N GLY A 274 7.79 -5.69 -13.36
CA GLY A 274 8.18 -6.81 -14.23
C GLY A 274 7.20 -7.03 -15.39
N PHE A 275 5.96 -6.57 -15.26
CA PHE A 275 4.96 -6.59 -16.33
C PHE A 275 5.41 -5.89 -17.62
N LEU A 276 6.41 -5.01 -17.57
CA LEU A 276 6.95 -4.30 -18.73
C LEU A 276 7.71 -5.21 -19.70
N TRP A 277 8.20 -6.37 -19.26
CA TRP A 277 8.96 -7.30 -20.12
C TRP A 277 8.08 -8.32 -20.86
N PHE A 278 7.01 -8.78 -20.19
CA PHE A 278 6.13 -9.86 -20.65
C PHE A 278 5.33 -9.47 -21.91
N ARG A 279 5.20 -10.42 -22.85
CA ARG A 279 4.68 -10.19 -24.21
C ARG A 279 4.02 -11.39 -24.87
N GLU A 280 3.60 -12.37 -24.07
CA GLU A 280 3.09 -13.69 -24.47
C GLU A 280 1.85 -13.59 -25.35
N PHE A 281 0.96 -12.63 -25.05
CA PHE A 281 -0.22 -12.37 -25.88
C PHE A 281 0.16 -12.08 -27.34
N TYR A 282 1.20 -11.28 -27.56
CA TYR A 282 1.64 -10.90 -28.90
C TYR A 282 2.49 -11.99 -29.56
N LEU A 283 3.25 -12.77 -28.79
CA LEU A 283 3.97 -13.94 -29.29
C LEU A 283 2.99 -14.96 -29.89
N GLU A 284 1.92 -15.28 -29.14
CA GLU A 284 0.87 -16.20 -29.58
C GLU A 284 0.14 -15.66 -30.82
N SER A 285 -0.28 -14.39 -30.80
CA SER A 285 -0.97 -13.75 -31.92
C SER A 285 -0.12 -13.72 -33.21
N SER A 286 1.18 -13.45 -33.06
CA SER A 286 2.12 -13.34 -34.19
C SER A 286 2.68 -14.70 -34.64
N ARG A 287 2.44 -15.77 -33.87
CA ARG A 287 2.98 -17.12 -34.09
C ARG A 287 4.51 -17.16 -34.22
N VAL A 288 5.19 -16.39 -33.35
CA VAL A 288 6.65 -16.35 -33.26
C VAL A 288 7.08 -16.83 -31.88
N ILE A 289 8.28 -17.41 -31.80
CA ILE A 289 8.82 -17.90 -30.53
C ILE A 289 9.28 -16.72 -29.66
N GLN A 290 9.91 -15.70 -30.28
CA GLN A 290 10.40 -14.53 -29.56
C GLN A 290 10.45 -13.30 -30.48
N PHE A 291 10.33 -12.10 -29.90
CA PHE A 291 10.58 -10.84 -30.59
C PHE A 291 12.05 -10.41 -30.46
N PRO A 292 12.57 -9.61 -31.41
CA PRO A 292 13.89 -9.00 -31.28
C PRO A 292 13.99 -8.15 -30.00
N ILE A 293 15.20 -8.06 -29.42
CA ILE A 293 15.45 -7.35 -28.15
C ILE A 293 15.09 -5.86 -28.23
N GLU A 294 15.13 -5.26 -29.41
CA GLU A 294 14.73 -3.87 -29.64
C GLU A 294 13.22 -3.62 -29.43
N CYS A 295 12.45 -4.69 -29.24
CA CYS A 295 11.02 -4.66 -28.89
C CYS A 295 10.78 -4.84 -27.38
N SER A 296 11.83 -5.07 -26.59
CA SER A 296 11.75 -5.21 -25.14
C SER A 296 11.78 -3.83 -24.49
N LEU A 297 10.76 -3.48 -23.69
CA LEU A 297 10.71 -2.18 -23.01
C LEU A 297 11.93 -1.93 -22.11
N PRO A 298 12.35 -2.87 -21.24
CA PRO A 298 13.60 -2.72 -20.49
C PRO A 298 14.79 -2.37 -21.37
N TRP A 299 14.99 -3.10 -22.47
CA TRP A 299 16.11 -2.85 -23.39
C TRP A 299 15.97 -1.51 -24.15
N MET A 300 14.77 -1.14 -24.57
CA MET A 300 14.51 0.15 -25.21
C MET A 300 14.88 1.32 -24.30
N LEU A 301 14.69 1.19 -22.98
CA LEU A 301 15.10 2.19 -22.00
C LEU A 301 16.62 2.22 -21.84
N VAL A 302 17.29 1.06 -21.79
CA VAL A 302 18.77 0.98 -21.81
C VAL A 302 19.33 1.69 -23.05
N GLY A 303 18.83 1.32 -24.23
CA GLY A 303 19.24 1.93 -25.50
C GLY A 303 19.02 3.45 -25.51
N HIS A 304 17.88 3.91 -24.98
CA HIS A 304 17.61 5.35 -24.86
C HIS A 304 18.64 6.08 -23.98
N VAL A 305 19.04 5.51 -22.83
CA VAL A 305 20.07 6.12 -21.97
C VAL A 305 21.41 6.22 -22.68
N ILE A 306 21.81 5.14 -23.37
CA ILE A 306 23.10 5.08 -24.08
C ILE A 306 23.14 6.08 -25.25
N GLU A 307 22.02 6.21 -25.98
CA GLU A 307 21.91 7.08 -27.16
C GLU A 307 21.69 8.56 -26.82
N SER A 308 21.16 8.90 -25.64
CA SER A 308 20.70 10.25 -25.34
C SER A 308 21.82 11.29 -25.15
N GLU A 309 23.09 10.88 -25.03
CA GLU A 309 24.26 11.73 -24.70
C GLU A 309 24.08 12.63 -23.44
N ASP A 310 22.98 12.46 -22.69
CA ASP A 310 22.64 13.23 -21.50
C ASP A 310 23.33 12.59 -20.29
N ALA A 311 24.37 13.25 -19.79
CA ALA A 311 25.13 12.79 -18.63
C ALA A 311 24.24 12.55 -17.39
N GLY A 312 23.14 13.28 -17.24
CA GLY A 312 22.20 13.06 -16.12
C GLY A 312 21.40 11.77 -16.26
N LEU A 313 21.10 11.32 -17.49
CA LEU A 313 20.44 10.04 -17.73
C LEU A 313 21.42 8.87 -17.57
N LEU A 314 22.71 9.08 -17.82
CA LEU A 314 23.72 8.04 -17.65
C LEU A 314 23.80 7.53 -16.21
N GLU A 315 23.57 8.39 -15.21
CA GLU A 315 23.47 7.98 -13.80
C GLU A 315 22.30 7.01 -13.55
N SER A 316 21.31 7.00 -14.43
CA SER A 316 20.12 6.14 -14.36
C SER A 316 20.26 4.83 -15.14
N ILE A 317 21.44 4.52 -15.71
CA ILE A 317 21.65 3.35 -16.58
C ILE A 317 21.31 2.01 -15.90
N LEU A 318 21.41 1.93 -14.58
CA LEU A 318 21.10 0.72 -13.81
C LEU A 318 19.60 0.50 -13.59
N ILE A 319 18.78 1.55 -13.69
CA ILE A 319 17.35 1.48 -13.40
C ILE A 319 16.60 0.51 -14.33
N PRO A 320 16.80 0.53 -15.67
CA PRO A 320 16.13 -0.42 -16.55
C PRO A 320 16.51 -1.87 -16.29
N PHE A 321 17.73 -2.13 -15.83
CA PHE A 321 18.17 -3.49 -15.52
C PHE A 321 17.41 -4.07 -14.32
N ASP A 322 16.96 -3.23 -13.40
CA ASP A 322 16.14 -3.67 -12.28
C ASP A 322 14.75 -4.20 -12.72
N LEU A 323 14.28 -3.82 -13.91
CA LEU A 323 13.06 -4.40 -14.48
C LEU A 323 13.23 -5.88 -14.83
N TYR A 324 14.44 -6.31 -15.20
CA TYR A 324 14.71 -7.73 -15.40
C TYR A 324 14.67 -8.50 -14.07
N ASN A 325 15.14 -7.89 -12.97
CA ASN A 325 15.01 -8.49 -11.63
C ASN A 325 13.54 -8.68 -11.26
N ASP A 326 12.70 -7.66 -11.47
CA ASP A 326 11.27 -7.75 -11.23
C ASP A 326 10.63 -8.85 -12.08
N SER A 327 10.92 -8.86 -13.38
CA SER A 327 10.37 -9.83 -14.33
C SER A 327 10.77 -11.26 -13.96
N ALA A 328 12.04 -11.46 -13.60
CA ALA A 328 12.58 -12.76 -13.21
C ALA A 328 11.94 -13.25 -11.91
N GLN A 329 11.81 -12.38 -10.90
CA GLN A 329 11.13 -12.69 -9.65
C GLN A 329 9.66 -13.06 -9.94
N HIS A 330 8.96 -12.26 -10.73
CA HIS A 330 7.56 -12.48 -11.08
C HIS A 330 7.35 -13.81 -11.83
N ALA A 331 8.25 -14.15 -12.77
CA ALA A 331 8.23 -15.40 -13.50
C ALA A 331 8.37 -16.61 -12.55
N LEU A 332 9.24 -16.54 -11.55
CA LEU A 332 9.52 -17.64 -10.62
C LEU A 332 8.48 -17.77 -9.51
N THR A 333 8.07 -16.65 -8.87
CA THR A 333 7.22 -16.69 -7.68
C THR A 333 5.74 -16.63 -8.00
N SER A 334 5.36 -15.85 -9.01
CA SER A 334 3.96 -15.60 -9.36
C SER A 334 3.49 -16.56 -10.45
N LEU A 335 4.16 -16.56 -11.61
CA LEU A 335 3.78 -17.40 -12.76
C LEU A 335 4.25 -18.85 -12.60
N LYS A 336 5.32 -19.06 -11.83
CA LYS A 336 5.97 -20.36 -11.59
C LYS A 336 6.36 -21.06 -12.90
N GLN A 337 6.88 -20.27 -13.86
CA GLN A 337 7.30 -20.75 -15.17
C GLN A 337 8.81 -20.59 -15.32
N ARG A 338 9.54 -21.71 -15.41
CA ARG A 338 11.00 -21.70 -15.57
C ARG A 338 11.44 -21.16 -16.92
N PHE A 339 10.73 -21.50 -18.00
CA PHE A 339 11.13 -21.07 -19.34
C PHE A 339 11.12 -19.54 -19.49
N LEU A 340 10.19 -18.83 -18.83
CA LEU A 340 10.16 -17.37 -18.82
C LEU A 340 11.40 -16.79 -18.15
N TYR A 341 11.86 -17.39 -17.04
CA TYR A 341 13.10 -16.98 -16.39
C TYR A 341 14.31 -17.21 -17.31
N ASP A 342 14.39 -18.38 -17.96
CA ASP A 342 15.48 -18.71 -18.87
C ASP A 342 15.54 -17.71 -20.06
N GLU A 343 14.38 -17.25 -20.56
CA GLU A 343 14.29 -16.21 -21.60
C GLU A 343 14.75 -14.83 -21.11
N ILE A 344 14.36 -14.44 -19.89
CA ILE A 344 14.78 -13.17 -19.26
C ILE A 344 16.30 -13.15 -19.06
N GLU A 345 16.88 -14.25 -18.55
CA GLU A 345 18.32 -14.40 -18.35
C GLU A 345 19.08 -14.34 -19.68
N ALA A 346 18.56 -14.99 -20.72
CA ALA A 346 19.16 -14.96 -22.05
C ALA A 346 19.16 -13.55 -22.66
N GLU A 347 18.07 -12.79 -22.48
CA GLU A 347 17.96 -11.41 -22.97
C GLU A 347 18.94 -10.46 -22.25
N LEU A 348 19.10 -10.61 -20.94
CA LEU A 348 20.07 -9.84 -20.15
C LEU A 348 21.53 -10.12 -20.56
N SER A 349 21.80 -11.33 -21.08
CA SER A 349 23.14 -11.80 -21.44
C SER A 349 23.58 -11.45 -22.88
N CYS A 350 22.69 -10.83 -23.67
CA CYS A 350 22.98 -10.33 -25.02
C CYS A 350 23.78 -9.03 -24.99
#